data_AF-A0A9E3LID6-F1
#
_entry.id   AF-A0A9E3LID6-F1
#
_cell.length_a   1.000
_cell.length_b   1.000
_cell.length_c   1.000
_cell.angle_alpha   90.00
_cell.angle_beta   90.00
_cell.angle_gamma   90.00
#
_symmetry.space_group_name_H-M   'P 1'
#
loop_
_entity.id
_entity.type
_entity.pdbx_description
1 polymer ?
#
loop_
_entity_poly.entity_id
_entity_poly.type
_entity_poly.pdbx_seq_one_letter_code
_entity_poly.pdbx_strand_id
1 'polypeptide(L)'
;MTVRRAVHLLLATLVACGTGAPTASPSPSPAPDRAEQLAEVTAAVADVAAAQAAADPLLASALSGVREVDFLVARLRDPATVDTAKDAFPRVRSAVEAVDLAPLRPAIREIAFAVDHARAALAVAERDAPTAWEARYLAAEDRTLVAVRTYAAEADALAQVLERYWPTYLEVADVTGTFVEERWLYRSSDEAAAAYEVELAPHLPELATAQERIAEFRERRDAAARDVNEAVADTREVFRSRPTDDPTVPA
;
A
#
# COMPACT_ATOMS: atom_id res chain seq x y z
N MET A 1 -2.74 4.82 11.74
CA MET A 1 -1.37 5.11 11.27
C MET A 1 -1.22 4.48 9.89
N THR A 2 -0.54 5.13 8.92
CA THR A 2 -0.32 4.52 7.59
C THR A 2 0.89 3.61 7.63
N VAL A 3 0.91 2.54 6.82
CA VAL A 3 2.05 1.62 6.69
C VAL A 3 3.36 2.38 6.45
N ARG A 4 3.33 3.39 5.58
CA ARG A 4 4.46 4.31 5.35
C ARG A 4 4.98 4.97 6.63
N ARG A 5 4.08 5.51 7.49
CA ARG A 5 4.49 6.12 8.77
C ARG A 5 5.07 5.07 9.72
N ALA A 6 4.54 3.86 9.70
CA ALA A 6 5.05 2.73 10.46
C ALA A 6 6.50 2.42 10.09
N VAL A 7 6.82 2.27 8.79
CA VAL A 7 8.20 2.01 8.32
C VAL A 7 9.15 3.17 8.66
N HIS A 8 8.69 4.43 8.57
CA HIS A 8 9.52 5.58 8.98
C HIS A 8 9.83 5.58 10.48
N LEU A 9 8.94 5.04 11.32
CA LEU A 9 9.21 4.91 12.76
C LEU A 9 10.28 3.86 13.04
N LEU A 10 10.33 2.76 12.28
CA LEU A 10 11.39 1.75 12.39
C LEU A 10 12.76 2.33 12.02
N LEU A 11 12.81 3.14 10.96
CA LEU A 11 14.04 3.85 10.57
C LEU A 11 14.56 4.74 11.69
N ALA A 12 13.66 5.49 12.34
CA ALA A 12 14.04 6.37 13.45
C ALA A 12 14.59 5.59 14.65
N THR A 13 14.05 4.41 14.96
CA THR A 13 14.53 3.57 16.06
C THR A 13 15.86 2.88 15.74
N LEU A 14 16.04 2.39 14.51
CA LEU A 14 17.30 1.79 14.05
C LEU A 14 18.46 2.79 14.06
N VAL A 15 18.23 4.01 13.56
CA VAL A 15 19.23 5.09 13.62
C VAL A 15 19.62 5.40 15.06
N ALA A 16 18.66 5.43 16.00
CA ALA A 16 18.93 5.66 17.41
C ALA A 16 19.71 4.51 18.08
N CYS A 17 19.59 3.28 17.59
CA CYS A 17 20.43 2.15 18.03
C CYS A 17 21.89 2.31 17.56
N GLY A 18 22.12 2.77 16.32
CA GLY A 18 23.45 2.93 15.74
C GLY A 18 24.28 4.07 16.34
N THR A 19 23.67 5.08 16.96
CA THR A 19 24.37 6.25 17.55
C THR A 19 24.83 6.07 19.01
N GLY A 20 24.64 4.90 19.63
CA GLY A 20 25.16 4.60 20.96
C GLY A 20 26.69 4.69 20.99
N ALA A 21 27.26 5.49 21.89
CA ALA A 21 28.66 5.90 21.89
C ALA A 21 29.68 4.74 21.78
N PRO A 22 30.78 4.92 21.03
CA PRO A 22 31.80 3.89 20.87
C PRO A 22 32.55 3.66 22.19
N THR A 23 32.31 2.53 22.85
CA THR A 23 33.25 2.02 23.87
C THR A 23 34.45 1.45 23.13
N ALA A 24 35.48 2.28 22.98
CA ALA A 24 36.72 1.95 22.32
C ALA A 24 37.41 0.72 22.96
N SER A 25 37.47 -0.38 22.20
CA SER A 25 38.56 -1.36 22.28
C SER A 25 38.66 -2.08 20.94
N PRO A 26 39.69 -1.78 20.11
CA PRO A 26 39.84 -2.40 18.82
C PRO A 26 40.39 -3.82 18.99
N SER A 27 39.60 -4.81 18.62
CA SER A 27 40.06 -6.19 18.42
C SER A 27 39.95 -6.52 16.93
N PRO A 28 40.99 -7.09 16.29
CA PRO A 28 40.99 -7.35 14.86
C PRO A 28 40.21 -8.64 14.58
N SER A 29 38.91 -8.52 14.38
CA SER A 29 38.05 -9.60 13.88
C SER A 29 37.68 -9.33 12.42
N PRO A 30 37.60 -10.34 11.55
CA PRO A 30 37.14 -10.18 10.16
C PRO A 30 35.61 -10.06 10.01
N ALA A 31 34.86 -9.97 11.12
CA ALA A 31 33.43 -9.67 11.08
C ALA A 31 33.21 -8.19 10.75
N PRO A 32 32.21 -7.84 9.90
CA PRO A 32 31.87 -6.43 9.67
C PRO A 32 31.60 -5.73 10.99
N ASP A 33 31.98 -4.45 11.07
CA ASP A 33 31.75 -3.65 12.27
C ASP A 33 30.23 -3.65 12.58
N ARG A 34 29.84 -3.78 13.85
CA ARG A 34 28.41 -3.80 14.23
C ARG A 34 27.68 -2.56 13.72
N ALA A 35 28.37 -1.43 13.68
CA ALA A 35 27.87 -0.19 13.10
C ALA A 35 27.57 -0.33 11.59
N GLU A 36 28.39 -1.07 10.85
CA GLU A 36 28.20 -1.35 9.42
C GLU A 36 26.97 -2.25 9.20
N GLN A 37 26.81 -3.31 9.99
CA GLN A 37 25.63 -4.19 9.93
C GLN A 37 24.33 -3.41 10.20
N LEU A 38 24.29 -2.57 11.24
CA LEU A 38 23.10 -1.75 11.56
C LEU A 38 22.85 -0.66 10.51
N ALA A 39 23.89 -0.11 9.90
CA ALA A 39 23.77 0.82 8.78
C ALA A 39 23.17 0.13 7.54
N GLU A 40 23.59 -1.11 7.24
CA GLU A 40 23.03 -1.91 6.16
C GLU A 40 21.54 -2.22 6.37
N VAL A 41 21.16 -2.64 7.59
CA VAL A 41 19.74 -2.82 7.96
C VAL A 41 18.96 -1.52 7.78
N THR A 42 19.51 -0.39 8.24
CA THR A 42 18.87 0.92 8.10
C THR A 42 18.67 1.31 6.64
N ALA A 43 19.68 1.12 5.79
CA ALA A 43 19.60 1.38 4.37
C ALA A 43 18.52 0.49 3.70
N ALA A 44 18.52 -0.81 4.00
CA ALA A 44 17.55 -1.74 3.43
C ALA A 44 16.10 -1.41 3.86
N VAL A 45 15.87 -1.01 5.12
CA VAL A 45 14.54 -0.55 5.58
C VAL A 45 14.17 0.79 4.91
N ALA A 46 15.14 1.63 4.56
CA ALA A 46 14.88 2.89 3.85
C ALA A 46 14.41 2.62 2.41
N ASP A 47 14.96 1.60 1.76
CA ASP A 47 14.51 1.14 0.44
C ASP A 47 13.06 0.65 0.49
N VAL A 48 12.65 -0.06 1.56
CA VAL A 48 11.23 -0.43 1.77
C VAL A 48 10.33 0.82 1.84
N ALA A 49 10.75 1.85 2.58
CA ALA A 49 9.99 3.10 2.69
C ALA A 49 9.89 3.85 1.34
N ALA A 50 10.97 3.84 0.55
CA ALA A 50 11.01 4.45 -0.77
C ALA A 50 10.10 3.71 -1.76
N ALA A 51 10.16 2.37 -1.78
CA ALA A 51 9.29 1.53 -2.62
C ALA A 51 7.80 1.76 -2.29
N GLN A 52 7.45 1.84 -1.01
CA GLN A 52 6.09 2.17 -0.59
C GLN A 52 5.66 3.57 -1.05
N ALA A 53 6.53 4.57 -0.91
CA ALA A 53 6.24 5.93 -1.34
C ALA A 53 5.99 6.06 -2.86
N ALA A 54 6.61 5.18 -3.65
CA ALA A 54 6.36 5.08 -5.09
C ALA A 54 5.06 4.34 -5.43
N ALA A 55 4.74 3.24 -4.73
CA ALA A 55 3.58 2.40 -5.03
C ALA A 55 2.24 2.97 -4.53
N ASP A 56 2.23 3.58 -3.34
CA ASP A 56 1.02 4.12 -2.70
C ASP A 56 0.21 5.10 -3.61
N PRO A 57 0.81 6.11 -4.25
CA PRO A 57 0.05 7.03 -5.11
C PRO A 57 -0.53 6.34 -6.35
N LEU A 58 0.16 5.34 -6.92
CA LEU A 58 -0.33 4.58 -8.07
C LEU A 58 -1.57 3.77 -7.69
N LEU A 59 -1.52 3.04 -6.58
CA LEU A 59 -2.65 2.24 -6.09
C LEU A 59 -3.83 3.13 -5.70
N ALA A 60 -3.56 4.27 -5.06
CA ALA A 60 -4.59 5.24 -4.69
C ALA A 60 -5.28 5.84 -5.92
N SER A 61 -4.51 6.17 -6.96
CA SER A 61 -5.02 6.68 -8.23
C SER A 61 -5.93 5.65 -8.92
N ALA A 62 -5.47 4.41 -9.07
CA ALA A 62 -6.26 3.33 -9.67
C ALA A 62 -7.58 3.07 -8.94
N LEU A 63 -7.54 2.99 -7.60
CA LEU A 63 -8.75 2.82 -6.78
C LEU A 63 -9.66 4.06 -6.78
N SER A 64 -9.13 5.24 -7.08
CA SER A 64 -9.94 6.44 -7.30
C SER A 64 -10.66 6.36 -8.64
N GLY A 65 -9.95 5.97 -9.72
CA GLY A 65 -10.54 5.78 -11.04
C GLY A 65 -11.71 4.79 -11.03
N VAL A 66 -11.54 3.63 -10.40
CA VAL A 66 -12.62 2.64 -10.21
C VAL A 66 -13.83 3.26 -9.51
N ARG A 67 -13.61 3.95 -8.38
CA ARG A 67 -14.71 4.57 -7.60
C ARG A 67 -15.46 5.64 -8.40
N GLU A 68 -14.75 6.42 -9.21
CA GLU A 68 -15.37 7.46 -10.03
C GLU A 68 -16.27 6.84 -11.12
N VAL A 69 -15.84 5.72 -11.74
CA VAL A 69 -16.68 4.98 -12.69
C VAL A 69 -17.87 4.34 -11.98
N ASP A 70 -17.66 3.63 -10.88
CA ASP A 70 -18.74 2.99 -10.11
C ASP A 70 -19.81 4.01 -9.69
N PHE A 71 -19.38 5.18 -9.22
CA PHE A 71 -20.25 6.28 -8.85
C PHE A 71 -21.04 6.81 -10.04
N LEU A 72 -20.38 6.98 -11.19
CA LEU A 72 -21.02 7.47 -12.40
C LEU A 72 -22.06 6.49 -12.94
N VAL A 73 -21.72 5.20 -13.00
CA VAL A 73 -22.63 4.12 -13.41
C VAL A 73 -23.87 4.09 -12.52
N ALA A 74 -23.69 4.17 -11.20
CA ALA A 74 -24.81 4.18 -10.27
C ALA A 74 -25.77 5.37 -10.51
N ARG A 75 -25.23 6.55 -10.81
CA ARG A 75 -26.04 7.76 -11.06
C ARG A 75 -26.74 7.74 -12.41
N LEU A 76 -26.08 7.25 -13.44
CA LEU A 76 -26.69 7.19 -14.78
C LEU A 76 -27.81 6.15 -14.88
N ARG A 77 -27.82 5.15 -14.00
CA ARG A 77 -28.93 4.18 -13.85
C ARG A 77 -30.10 4.71 -13.02
N ASP A 78 -29.95 5.86 -12.36
CA ASP A 78 -31.01 6.47 -11.56
C ASP A 78 -31.65 7.64 -12.33
N PRO A 79 -32.94 7.57 -12.71
CA PRO A 79 -33.63 8.66 -13.38
C PRO A 79 -33.56 9.99 -12.65
N ALA A 80 -33.47 9.98 -11.31
CA ALA A 80 -33.38 11.20 -10.51
C ALA A 80 -32.02 11.89 -10.65
N THR A 81 -30.97 11.18 -11.07
CA THR A 81 -29.61 11.71 -11.09
C THR A 81 -28.92 11.66 -12.46
N VAL A 82 -29.47 10.94 -13.46
CA VAL A 82 -28.91 10.80 -14.81
C VAL A 82 -28.53 12.14 -15.45
N ASP A 83 -29.37 13.17 -15.30
CA ASP A 83 -29.13 14.50 -15.90
C ASP A 83 -28.02 15.28 -15.22
N THR A 84 -27.77 15.02 -13.93
CA THR A 84 -26.66 15.63 -13.18
C THR A 84 -25.38 14.80 -13.28
N ALA A 85 -25.51 13.51 -13.59
CA ALA A 85 -24.39 12.60 -13.74
C ALA A 85 -23.55 12.94 -14.98
N LYS A 86 -24.20 13.40 -16.05
CA LYS A 86 -23.54 13.84 -17.29
C LYS A 86 -22.50 14.94 -17.04
N ASP A 87 -22.78 15.86 -16.11
CA ASP A 87 -21.89 16.98 -15.80
C ASP A 87 -20.61 16.51 -15.07
N ALA A 88 -20.68 15.35 -14.42
CA ALA A 88 -19.53 14.71 -13.79
C ALA A 88 -18.66 13.91 -14.79
N PHE A 89 -19.19 13.54 -15.96
CA PHE A 89 -18.51 12.65 -16.90
C PHE A 89 -17.13 13.14 -17.35
N PRO A 90 -16.92 14.40 -17.77
CA PRO A 90 -15.59 14.86 -18.21
C PRO A 90 -14.52 14.70 -17.12
N ARG A 91 -14.90 14.90 -15.85
CA ARG A 91 -14.02 14.70 -14.70
C ARG A 91 -13.70 13.21 -14.50
N VAL A 92 -14.71 12.34 -14.59
CA VAL A 92 -14.53 10.89 -14.45
C VAL A 92 -13.66 10.34 -15.59
N ARG A 93 -13.95 10.72 -16.84
CA ARG A 93 -13.15 10.34 -18.01
C ARG A 93 -11.69 10.75 -17.85
N SER A 94 -11.43 12.01 -17.51
CA SER A 94 -10.06 12.50 -17.29
C SER A 94 -9.37 11.75 -16.14
N ALA A 95 -10.09 11.43 -15.06
CA ALA A 95 -9.53 10.66 -13.94
C ALA A 95 -9.15 9.23 -14.35
N VAL A 96 -9.99 8.56 -15.14
CA VAL A 96 -9.75 7.20 -15.64
C VAL A 96 -8.61 7.18 -16.66
N GLU A 97 -8.60 8.09 -17.63
CA GLU A 97 -7.54 8.21 -18.63
C GLU A 97 -6.17 8.55 -18.00
N ALA A 98 -6.16 9.23 -16.85
CA ALA A 98 -4.94 9.54 -16.10
C ALA A 98 -4.39 8.36 -15.27
N VAL A 99 -5.14 7.26 -15.11
CA VAL A 99 -4.64 6.08 -14.40
C VAL A 99 -3.71 5.29 -15.32
N ASP A 100 -2.43 5.29 -14.94
CA ASP A 100 -1.44 4.37 -15.51
C ASP A 100 -1.26 3.16 -14.58
N LEU A 101 -1.71 2.00 -15.04
CA LEU A 101 -1.54 0.74 -14.31
C LEU A 101 -0.20 0.05 -14.61
N ALA A 102 0.48 0.41 -15.72
CA ALA A 102 1.71 -0.26 -16.12
C ALA A 102 2.81 -0.26 -15.02
N PRO A 103 3.04 0.84 -14.27
CA PRO A 103 4.04 0.84 -13.19
C PRO A 103 3.53 0.22 -11.88
N LEU A 104 2.23 -0.03 -11.72
CA LEU A 104 1.62 -0.37 -10.43
C LEU A 104 2.19 -1.66 -9.83
N ARG A 105 2.09 -2.78 -10.55
CA ARG A 105 2.58 -4.06 -10.05
C ARG A 105 4.09 -4.13 -9.91
N PRO A 106 4.89 -3.63 -10.87
CA PRO A 106 6.33 -3.49 -10.66
C PRO A 106 6.66 -2.73 -9.36
N ALA A 107 6.00 -1.59 -9.10
CA ALA A 107 6.22 -0.82 -7.88
C ALA A 107 5.84 -1.59 -6.59
N ILE A 108 4.72 -2.33 -6.60
CA ILE A 108 4.32 -3.13 -5.44
C ILE A 108 5.27 -4.31 -5.20
N ARG A 109 5.74 -4.98 -6.27
CA ARG A 109 6.71 -6.07 -6.18
C ARG A 109 8.06 -5.60 -5.66
N GLU A 110 8.44 -4.36 -5.96
CA GLU A 110 9.64 -3.74 -5.40
C GLU A 110 9.57 -3.65 -3.87
N ILE A 111 8.38 -3.42 -3.28
CA ILE A 111 8.21 -3.46 -1.82
C ILE A 111 8.55 -4.86 -1.28
N ALA A 112 8.04 -5.91 -1.92
CA ALA A 112 8.31 -7.29 -1.51
C ALA A 112 9.81 -7.62 -1.61
N PHE A 113 10.44 -7.22 -2.70
CA PHE A 113 11.88 -7.39 -2.90
C PHE A 113 12.71 -6.66 -1.84
N ALA A 114 12.42 -5.37 -1.61
CA ALA A 114 13.10 -4.57 -0.60
C ALA A 114 12.92 -5.13 0.81
N VAL A 115 11.73 -5.66 1.12
CA VAL A 115 11.46 -6.32 2.41
C VAL A 115 12.29 -7.60 2.54
N ASP A 116 12.32 -8.44 1.51
CA ASP A 116 13.09 -9.69 1.54
C ASP A 116 14.60 -9.41 1.72
N HIS A 117 15.11 -8.33 1.10
CA HIS A 117 16.47 -7.83 1.31
C HIS A 117 16.71 -7.32 2.73
N ALA A 118 15.82 -6.48 3.26
CA ALA A 118 15.92 -5.96 4.63
C ALA A 118 15.91 -7.07 5.68
N ARG A 119 15.09 -8.11 5.48
CA ARG A 119 15.06 -9.28 6.35
C ARG A 119 16.34 -10.10 6.30
N ALA A 120 16.96 -10.22 5.13
CA ALA A 120 18.26 -10.88 5.00
C ALA A 120 19.35 -10.15 5.79
N ALA A 121 19.42 -8.81 5.67
CA ALA A 121 20.34 -7.99 6.46
C ALA A 121 20.04 -8.09 7.97
N LEU A 122 18.76 -8.08 8.34
CA LEU A 122 18.32 -8.19 9.73
C LEU A 122 18.68 -9.53 10.37
N ALA A 123 18.56 -10.64 9.62
CA ALA A 123 18.92 -11.97 10.11
C ALA A 123 20.42 -12.09 10.44
N VAL A 124 21.28 -11.43 9.65
CA VAL A 124 22.72 -11.32 9.96
C VAL A 124 22.91 -10.53 11.24
N ALA A 125 22.26 -9.37 11.35
CA ALA A 125 22.37 -8.51 12.52
C ALA A 125 21.82 -9.17 13.81
N GLU A 126 20.75 -9.97 13.71
CA GLU A 126 20.15 -10.66 14.85
C GLU A 126 21.07 -11.77 15.38
N ARG A 127 21.68 -12.56 14.49
CA ARG A 127 22.61 -13.63 14.86
C ARG A 127 23.80 -13.11 15.68
N ASP A 128 24.28 -11.93 15.34
CA ASP A 128 25.43 -11.28 15.97
C ASP A 128 25.03 -10.28 17.07
N ALA A 129 23.78 -10.30 17.53
CA ALA A 129 23.29 -9.37 18.53
C ALA A 129 24.04 -9.55 19.87
N PRO A 130 24.69 -8.50 20.42
CA PRO A 130 25.51 -8.60 21.63
C PRO A 130 24.69 -8.76 22.91
N THR A 131 23.39 -8.44 22.88
CA THR A 131 22.52 -8.51 24.07
C THR A 131 21.19 -9.20 23.77
N ALA A 132 20.60 -9.81 24.80
CA ALA A 132 19.26 -10.39 24.71
C ALA A 132 18.16 -9.35 24.46
N TRP A 133 18.39 -8.08 24.82
CA TRP A 133 17.47 -7.01 24.45
C TRP A 133 17.53 -6.72 22.95
N GLU A 134 18.74 -6.60 22.40
CA GLU A 134 18.93 -6.28 20.98
C GLU A 134 18.41 -7.40 20.08
N ALA A 135 18.66 -8.67 20.44
CA ALA A 135 18.07 -9.80 19.73
C ALA A 135 16.53 -9.73 19.72
N ARG A 136 15.89 -9.40 20.85
CA ARG A 136 14.43 -9.22 20.92
C ARG A 136 13.92 -8.05 20.09
N TYR A 137 14.68 -6.95 20.04
CA TYR A 137 14.35 -5.78 19.24
C TYR A 137 14.40 -6.12 17.74
N LEU A 138 15.48 -6.75 17.28
CA LEU A 138 15.63 -7.15 15.88
C LEU A 138 14.60 -8.21 15.47
N ALA A 139 14.25 -9.15 16.37
CA ALA A 139 13.14 -10.07 16.12
C ALA A 139 11.77 -9.35 16.01
N ALA A 140 11.56 -8.24 16.73
CA ALA A 140 10.36 -7.43 16.59
C ALA A 140 10.34 -6.63 15.25
N GLU A 141 11.49 -6.12 14.82
CA GLU A 141 11.69 -5.55 13.48
C GLU A 141 11.36 -6.58 12.39
N ASP A 142 11.81 -7.84 12.51
CA ASP A 142 11.52 -8.89 11.50
C ASP A 142 10.02 -9.16 11.40
N ARG A 143 9.33 -9.27 12.54
CA ARG A 143 7.86 -9.42 12.57
C ARG A 143 7.15 -8.26 11.86
N THR A 144 7.68 -7.05 12.00
CA THR A 144 7.16 -5.88 11.28
C THR A 144 7.37 -6.01 9.78
N LEU A 145 8.57 -6.41 9.35
CA LEU A 145 8.88 -6.64 7.93
C LEU A 145 8.01 -7.77 7.33
N VAL A 146 7.76 -8.85 8.07
CA VAL A 146 6.81 -9.91 7.66
C VAL A 146 5.40 -9.34 7.46
N ALA A 147 4.90 -8.51 8.37
CA ALA A 147 3.60 -7.87 8.21
C ALA A 147 3.56 -6.95 6.95
N VAL A 148 4.63 -6.21 6.69
CA VAL A 148 4.75 -5.39 5.47
C VAL A 148 4.77 -6.26 4.21
N ARG A 149 5.45 -7.42 4.26
CA ARG A 149 5.47 -8.38 3.15
C ARG A 149 4.08 -8.92 2.81
N THR A 150 3.28 -9.23 3.83
CA THR A 150 1.89 -9.65 3.68
C THR A 150 1.03 -8.53 3.09
N TYR A 151 1.18 -7.29 3.59
CA TYR A 151 0.51 -6.12 3.02
C TYR A 151 0.84 -5.94 1.53
N ALA A 152 2.11 -6.08 1.14
CA ALA A 152 2.53 -6.00 -0.26
C ALA A 152 1.94 -7.11 -1.13
N ALA A 153 1.81 -8.34 -0.59
CA ALA A 153 1.18 -9.46 -1.30
C ALA A 153 -0.32 -9.20 -1.56
N GLU A 154 -1.05 -8.71 -0.56
CA GLU A 154 -2.47 -8.35 -0.73
C GLU A 154 -2.63 -7.15 -1.68
N ALA A 155 -1.69 -6.20 -1.67
CA ALA A 155 -1.66 -5.10 -2.63
C ALA A 155 -1.39 -5.58 -4.07
N ASP A 156 -0.49 -6.54 -4.31
CA ASP A 156 -0.24 -7.10 -5.65
C ASP A 156 -1.47 -7.84 -6.17
N ALA A 157 -2.15 -8.59 -5.29
CA ALA A 157 -3.37 -9.28 -5.67
C ALA A 157 -4.50 -8.30 -6.03
N LEU A 158 -4.64 -7.19 -5.29
CA LEU A 158 -5.54 -6.10 -5.65
C LEU A 158 -5.15 -5.45 -6.99
N ALA A 159 -3.87 -5.18 -7.21
CA ALA A 159 -3.37 -4.63 -8.47
C ALA A 159 -3.62 -5.56 -9.65
N GLN A 160 -3.49 -6.88 -9.46
CA GLN A 160 -3.81 -7.88 -10.47
C GLN A 160 -5.30 -7.87 -10.84
N VAL A 161 -6.20 -7.69 -9.87
CA VAL A 161 -7.63 -7.52 -10.13
C VAL A 161 -7.87 -6.24 -10.91
N LEU A 162 -7.25 -5.13 -10.52
CA LEU A 162 -7.36 -3.85 -11.24
C LEU A 162 -6.90 -4.01 -12.69
N GLU A 163 -5.71 -4.55 -12.95
CA GLU A 163 -5.22 -4.80 -14.32
C GLU A 163 -6.16 -5.67 -15.15
N ARG A 164 -6.73 -6.72 -14.54
CA ARG A 164 -7.63 -7.65 -15.22
C ARG A 164 -8.92 -6.97 -15.68
N TYR A 165 -9.50 -6.11 -14.86
CA TYR A 165 -10.81 -5.50 -15.11
C TYR A 165 -10.74 -4.07 -15.63
N TRP A 166 -9.54 -3.47 -15.68
CA TRP A 166 -9.35 -2.11 -16.20
C TRP A 166 -9.91 -1.90 -17.61
N PRO A 167 -9.78 -2.85 -18.57
CA PRO A 167 -10.40 -2.71 -19.88
C PRO A 167 -11.92 -2.52 -19.79
N THR A 168 -12.61 -3.28 -18.94
CA THR A 168 -14.06 -3.14 -18.71
C THR A 168 -14.41 -1.75 -18.17
N TYR A 169 -13.61 -1.21 -17.24
CA TYR A 169 -13.80 0.16 -16.73
C TYR A 169 -13.60 1.23 -17.81
N LEU A 170 -12.64 1.03 -18.72
CA LEU A 170 -12.43 1.92 -19.87
C LEU A 170 -13.58 1.87 -20.88
N GLU A 171 -14.04 0.66 -21.23
CA GLU A 171 -15.19 0.46 -22.12
C GLU A 171 -16.46 1.10 -21.54
N VAL A 172 -16.72 0.90 -20.24
CA VAL A 172 -17.85 1.53 -19.55
C VAL A 172 -17.75 3.05 -19.59
N ALA A 173 -16.56 3.62 -19.39
CA ALA A 173 -16.34 5.06 -19.51
C ALA A 173 -16.59 5.57 -20.94
N ASP A 174 -16.20 4.81 -21.97
CA ASP A 174 -16.41 5.17 -23.38
C ASP A 174 -17.89 5.09 -23.80
N VAL A 175 -18.57 4.00 -23.46
CA VAL A 175 -20.04 3.84 -23.63
C VAL A 175 -20.77 4.98 -22.94
N THR A 176 -20.35 5.31 -21.71
CA THR A 176 -20.91 6.43 -20.96
C THR A 176 -20.69 7.77 -21.67
N GLY A 177 -19.53 7.97 -22.28
CA GLY A 177 -19.24 9.19 -23.04
C GLY A 177 -20.16 9.37 -24.24
N THR A 178 -20.31 8.31 -25.02
CA THR A 178 -21.23 8.28 -26.16
C THR A 178 -22.66 8.59 -25.70
N PHE A 179 -23.11 7.93 -24.63
CA PHE A 179 -24.43 8.16 -24.06
C PHE A 179 -24.65 9.60 -23.59
N VAL A 180 -23.66 10.21 -22.94
CA VAL A 180 -23.72 11.60 -22.47
C VAL A 180 -23.84 12.58 -23.63
N GLU A 181 -23.10 12.36 -24.72
CA GLU A 181 -23.17 13.16 -25.95
C GLU A 181 -24.54 13.00 -26.66
N GLU A 182 -25.14 11.82 -26.55
CA GLU A 182 -26.42 11.46 -27.15
C GLU A 182 -27.63 11.72 -26.25
N ARG A 183 -27.43 12.25 -25.03
CA ARG A 183 -28.49 12.45 -24.03
C ARG A 183 -29.73 13.19 -24.56
N TRP A 184 -29.54 14.10 -25.52
CA TRP A 184 -30.60 14.88 -26.16
C TRP A 184 -31.57 14.05 -27.02
N LEU A 185 -31.21 12.81 -27.39
CA LEU A 185 -32.06 11.88 -28.12
C LEU A 185 -33.21 11.32 -27.28
N TYR A 186 -33.08 11.34 -25.94
CA TYR A 186 -34.07 10.78 -25.02
C TYR A 186 -35.01 11.86 -24.48
N ARG A 187 -36.32 11.58 -24.51
CA ARG A 187 -37.38 12.56 -24.19
C ARG A 187 -37.51 12.81 -22.69
N SER A 188 -37.09 11.86 -21.87
CA SER A 188 -37.20 11.92 -20.40
C SER A 188 -35.98 11.32 -19.74
N SER A 189 -35.79 11.63 -18.45
CA SER A 189 -34.73 11.06 -17.62
C SER A 189 -34.94 9.56 -17.39
N ASP A 190 -36.20 9.09 -17.31
CA ASP A 190 -36.52 7.66 -17.22
C ASP A 190 -36.11 6.90 -18.48
N GLU A 191 -36.45 7.44 -19.66
CA GLU A 191 -36.07 6.86 -20.95
C GLU A 191 -34.54 6.82 -21.11
N ALA A 192 -33.86 7.88 -20.68
CA ALA A 192 -32.40 7.94 -20.68
C ALA A 192 -31.79 6.88 -19.74
N ALA A 193 -32.21 6.80 -18.49
CA ALA A 193 -31.69 5.83 -17.53
C ALA A 193 -31.92 4.38 -17.98
N ALA A 194 -33.10 4.08 -18.55
CA ALA A 194 -33.41 2.76 -19.09
C ALA A 194 -32.54 2.42 -20.31
N ALA A 195 -32.32 3.38 -21.23
CA ALA A 195 -31.44 3.17 -22.37
C ALA A 195 -29.98 2.94 -21.92
N TYR A 196 -29.50 3.71 -20.94
CA TYR A 196 -28.18 3.51 -20.37
C TYR A 196 -28.01 2.12 -19.73
N GLU A 197 -29.03 1.65 -19.02
CA GLU A 197 -28.99 0.30 -18.42
C GLU A 197 -28.91 -0.80 -19.49
N VAL A 198 -29.58 -0.62 -20.63
CA VAL A 198 -29.49 -1.56 -21.77
C VAL A 198 -28.08 -1.53 -22.39
N GLU A 199 -27.52 -0.34 -22.64
CA GLU A 199 -26.18 -0.20 -23.22
C GLU A 199 -25.09 -0.75 -22.29
N LEU A 200 -25.21 -0.56 -20.98
CA LEU A 200 -24.27 -1.11 -20.01
C LEU A 200 -24.47 -2.58 -19.69
N ALA A 201 -25.63 -3.17 -19.99
CA ALA A 201 -25.97 -4.54 -19.61
C ALA A 201 -24.86 -5.58 -19.90
N PRO A 202 -24.12 -5.52 -21.02
CA PRO A 202 -23.00 -6.43 -21.27
C PRO A 202 -21.86 -6.35 -20.25
N HIS A 203 -21.63 -5.16 -19.66
CA HIS A 203 -20.49 -4.89 -18.77
C HIS A 203 -20.86 -5.00 -17.27
N LEU A 204 -22.14 -4.87 -16.91
CA LEU A 204 -22.58 -4.89 -15.51
C LEU A 204 -22.17 -6.17 -14.73
N PRO A 205 -22.25 -7.40 -15.29
CA PRO A 205 -21.81 -8.60 -14.58
C PRO A 205 -20.31 -8.63 -14.29
N GLU A 206 -19.50 -8.14 -15.23
CA GLU A 206 -18.05 -8.05 -15.05
C GLU A 206 -17.68 -6.99 -14.02
N LEU A 207 -18.32 -5.82 -14.06
CA LEU A 207 -18.15 -4.77 -13.05
C LEU A 207 -18.54 -5.25 -11.65
N ALA A 208 -19.66 -5.96 -11.51
CA ALA A 208 -20.07 -6.52 -10.23
C ALA A 208 -19.01 -7.51 -9.69
N THR A 209 -18.50 -8.39 -10.56
CA THR A 209 -17.42 -9.31 -10.21
C THR A 209 -16.15 -8.56 -9.80
N ALA A 210 -15.78 -7.51 -10.55
CA ALA A 210 -14.62 -6.68 -10.25
C ALA A 210 -14.77 -5.99 -8.89
N GLN A 211 -15.92 -5.40 -8.61
CA GLN A 211 -16.24 -4.73 -7.35
C GLN A 211 -16.15 -5.68 -6.14
N GLU A 212 -16.74 -6.87 -6.25
CA GLU A 212 -16.66 -7.90 -5.20
C GLU A 212 -15.21 -8.28 -4.91
N ARG A 213 -14.42 -8.55 -5.95
CA ARG A 213 -12.99 -8.89 -5.80
C ARG A 213 -12.18 -7.73 -5.23
N ILE A 214 -12.38 -6.52 -5.73
CA ILE A 214 -11.72 -5.31 -5.23
C ILE A 214 -12.06 -5.11 -3.74
N ALA A 215 -13.31 -5.29 -3.34
CA ALA A 215 -13.72 -5.21 -1.93
C ALA A 215 -13.02 -6.27 -1.07
N GLU A 216 -13.03 -7.53 -1.51
CA GLU A 216 -12.37 -8.66 -0.83
C GLU A 216 -10.87 -8.41 -0.59
N PHE A 217 -10.14 -7.98 -1.62
CA PHE A 217 -8.71 -7.71 -1.50
C PHE A 217 -8.41 -6.42 -0.73
N ARG A 218 -9.26 -5.40 -0.81
CA ARG A 218 -9.13 -4.19 0.02
C ARG A 218 -9.29 -4.51 1.50
N GLU A 219 -10.26 -5.33 1.86
CA GLU A 219 -10.47 -5.74 3.26
C GLU A 219 -9.25 -6.47 3.81
N ARG A 220 -8.71 -7.44 3.06
CA ARG A 220 -7.49 -8.18 3.43
C ARG A 220 -6.27 -7.29 3.54
N ARG A 221 -6.05 -6.41 2.56
CA ARG A 221 -4.96 -5.42 2.60
C ARG A 221 -5.09 -4.49 3.80
N ASP A 222 -6.31 -4.02 4.11
CA ASP A 222 -6.56 -3.14 5.25
C ASP A 222 -6.40 -3.89 6.58
N ALA A 223 -6.65 -5.21 6.62
CA ALA A 223 -6.30 -6.08 7.75
C ALA A 223 -4.78 -6.19 7.91
N ALA A 224 -4.04 -6.51 6.85
CA ALA A 224 -2.58 -6.55 6.88
C ALA A 224 -1.97 -5.18 7.29
N ALA A 225 -2.59 -4.07 6.91
CA ALA A 225 -2.17 -2.73 7.35
C ALA A 225 -2.39 -2.51 8.86
N ARG A 226 -3.42 -3.13 9.47
CA ARG A 226 -3.58 -3.14 10.93
C ARG A 226 -2.48 -3.97 11.59
N ASP A 227 -2.17 -5.15 11.05
CA ASP A 227 -1.11 -6.02 11.57
C ASP A 227 0.26 -5.33 11.53
N VAL A 228 0.57 -4.56 10.46
CA VAL A 228 1.78 -3.71 10.42
C VAL A 228 1.78 -2.69 11.55
N ASN A 229 0.67 -2.01 11.80
CA ASN A 229 0.58 -0.99 12.84
C ASN A 229 0.75 -1.60 14.25
N GLU A 230 0.23 -2.80 14.47
CA GLU A 230 0.40 -3.56 15.71
C GLU A 230 1.86 -3.99 15.90
N ALA A 231 2.47 -4.60 14.87
CA ALA A 231 3.88 -5.00 14.92
C ALA A 231 4.82 -3.81 15.20
N VAL A 232 4.55 -2.63 14.62
CA VAL A 232 5.30 -1.40 14.91
C VAL A 232 5.10 -0.94 16.35
N ALA A 233 3.90 -1.08 16.91
CA ALA A 233 3.64 -0.73 18.30
C ALA A 233 4.45 -1.63 19.24
N ASP A 234 4.48 -2.93 18.98
CA ASP A 234 5.30 -3.93 19.71
C ASP A 234 6.79 -3.60 19.61
N THR A 235 7.29 -3.35 18.40
CA THR A 235 8.71 -2.99 18.17
C THR A 235 9.10 -1.74 18.96
N ARG A 236 8.22 -0.72 19.00
CA ARG A 236 8.44 0.48 19.80
C ARG A 236 8.41 0.20 21.29
N GLU A 237 7.57 -0.71 21.75
CA GLU A 237 7.54 -1.12 23.16
C GLU A 237 8.84 -1.83 23.56
N VAL A 238 9.32 -2.78 22.73
CA VAL A 238 10.61 -3.43 22.95
C VAL A 238 11.74 -2.40 22.98
N PHE A 239 11.73 -1.44 22.05
CA PHE A 239 12.71 -0.35 22.05
C PHE A 239 12.65 0.50 23.33
N ARG A 240 11.46 0.86 23.82
CA ARG A 240 11.30 1.60 25.08
C ARG A 240 11.81 0.82 26.31
N SER A 241 11.82 -0.50 26.25
CA SER A 241 12.37 -1.36 27.31
C SER A 241 13.90 -1.50 27.27
N ARG A 242 14.60 -0.75 26.41
CA ARG A 242 16.06 -0.75 26.33
C ARG A 242 16.66 -0.51 27.71
N PRO A 243 17.55 -1.39 28.19
CA PRO A 243 18.32 -1.11 29.40
C PRO A 243 19.01 0.25 29.24
N THR A 244 18.80 1.14 30.20
CA THR A 244 19.58 2.38 30.28
C THR A 244 20.92 2.00 30.91
N ASP A 245 22.01 2.33 30.24
CA ASP A 245 23.36 2.24 30.81
C ASP A 245 23.50 3.34 31.88
N ASP A 246 22.84 3.18 33.03
CA ASP A 246 23.10 4.02 34.21
C ASP A 246 23.50 3.14 35.41
N PRO A 247 24.80 2.93 35.64
CA PRO A 247 25.31 2.23 36.81
C PRO A 247 25.28 3.08 38.10
N THR A 248 24.66 4.27 38.13
CA THR A 248 24.79 5.21 39.28
C THR A 248 23.55 5.45 40.16
N VAL A 249 22.52 4.60 40.11
CA VAL A 249 21.46 4.63 41.14
C VAL A 249 21.69 3.52 42.18
N PRO A 250 22.31 3.80 43.34
CA PRO A 250 22.33 2.85 44.44
C PRO A 250 20.91 2.65 45.01
N ALA A 251 20.65 1.40 45.42
CA ALA A 251 19.43 0.95 46.09
C ALA A 251 19.21 1.58 47.47
#